data_AF-A0A5T1YTZ1-F1
#
_entry.id   AF-A0A5T1YTZ1-F1
#
_cell.length_a   1.000
_cell.length_b   1.000
_cell.length_c   1.000
_cell.angle_alpha   90.00
_cell.angle_beta   90.00
_cell.angle_gamma   90.00
#
_symmetry.space_group_name_H-M   'P 1'
#
loop_
_entity.id
_entity.type
_entity.pdbx_description
1 polymer ?
#
loop_
_entity_poly.entity_id
_entity_poly.type
_entity_poly.pdbx_seq_one_letter_code
_entity_poly.pdbx_strand_id
1 'polypeptide(L)'
;DANELSFSEFKAKYYEALSKNKICDFAGFFGVFSANFVSLFEKIPLSSKKNYDFPLFLFANAKAYLIYEKNSKMFFKFGASKYFEYLKDDIEPMKKKQKNDFEILNSLEDEKNDFLKMCEKAKEYLLSGDIFQVVLSKQLCIKHQVNAFDYYESLSALNPSAYMFYFPSKYGVVLGSSPEFLLKIKKREIYLAPIAGTRNLENNCDLLALEKDLLSDEKELSEHKMLVDLARNDASKFGTQTRVENLFSIIKNKFVMHIVSEVYANMKEDASIFDVIEAVFPAGTLSGAPKIRALEITSELEDCDRGIYGGAVGFLNFNEDITLAILIRCAFFTQDKAYLASGAGIVLQSESQKEYAEICAKRKALLVAFENLKKENQ
;
A
#
# COMPACT_ATOMS: atom_id res chain seq x y z
N ASP A 1 10.24 -7.08 -16.56
CA ASP A 1 10.08 -6.78 -15.12
C ASP A 1 11.48 -6.80 -14.49
N ALA A 2 11.61 -6.78 -13.15
CA ALA A 2 12.94 -6.81 -12.52
C ALA A 2 13.76 -8.09 -12.77
N ASN A 3 13.16 -9.16 -13.31
CA ASN A 3 13.88 -10.38 -13.68
C ASN A 3 14.52 -10.28 -15.08
N GLU A 4 14.09 -9.31 -15.88
CA GLU A 4 14.54 -9.11 -17.28
C GLU A 4 15.25 -7.76 -17.49
N LEU A 5 15.08 -6.82 -16.55
CA LEU A 5 15.60 -5.46 -16.65
C LEU A 5 16.22 -5.06 -15.32
N SER A 6 17.41 -4.48 -15.37
CA SER A 6 17.95 -3.69 -14.27
C SER A 6 17.10 -2.45 -14.02
N PHE A 7 17.23 -1.87 -12.83
CA PHE A 7 16.49 -0.66 -12.50
C PHE A 7 16.90 0.53 -13.38
N SER A 8 18.18 0.66 -13.71
CA SER A 8 18.68 1.67 -14.66
C SER A 8 18.06 1.53 -16.05
N GLU A 9 17.91 0.30 -16.56
CA GLU A 9 17.22 0.05 -17.84
C GLU A 9 15.73 0.36 -17.77
N PHE A 10 15.08 0.11 -16.62
CA PHE A 10 13.70 0.51 -16.39
C PHE A 10 13.53 2.04 -16.43
N LYS A 11 14.42 2.79 -15.75
CA LYS A 11 14.46 4.26 -15.82
C LYS A 11 14.63 4.75 -17.26
N ALA A 12 15.57 4.16 -18.01
CA ALA A 12 15.81 4.51 -19.41
C ALA A 12 14.57 4.25 -20.29
N LYS A 13 13.89 3.10 -20.11
CA LYS A 13 12.65 2.78 -20.84
C LYS A 13 11.51 3.73 -20.51
N TYR A 14 11.42 4.21 -19.27
CA TYR A 14 10.43 5.23 -18.90
C TYR A 14 10.67 6.53 -19.68
N TYR A 15 11.90 7.04 -19.70
CA TYR A 15 12.22 8.29 -20.41
C TYR A 15 12.13 8.15 -21.94
N GLU A 16 12.45 6.97 -22.49
CA GLU A 16 12.22 6.65 -23.90
C GLU A 16 10.73 6.63 -24.25
N ALA A 17 9.88 6.12 -23.35
CA ALA A 17 8.43 6.15 -23.54
C ALA A 17 7.86 7.57 -23.39
N LEU A 18 8.41 8.36 -22.47
CA LEU A 18 8.05 9.75 -22.23
C LEU A 18 8.29 10.64 -23.47
N SER A 19 9.37 10.39 -24.22
CA SER A 19 9.71 11.15 -25.43
C SER A 19 8.86 10.78 -26.65
N LYS A 20 8.00 9.76 -26.58
CA LYS A 20 7.14 9.31 -27.68
C LYS A 20 5.75 9.94 -27.60
N ASN A 21 5.02 9.87 -28.71
CA ASN A 21 3.61 10.24 -28.72
C ASN A 21 2.81 9.34 -27.77
N LYS A 22 2.05 9.97 -26.89
CA LYS A 22 1.24 9.30 -25.88
C LYS A 22 -0.14 8.99 -26.45
N ILE A 23 -0.73 7.89 -25.99
CA ILE A 23 -2.11 7.52 -26.35
C ILE A 23 -3.11 8.55 -25.78
N CYS A 24 -2.79 9.12 -24.61
CA CYS A 24 -3.57 10.12 -23.87
C CYS A 24 -2.70 10.81 -22.81
N ASP A 25 -3.19 11.90 -22.22
CA ASP A 25 -2.38 12.76 -21.33
C ASP A 25 -1.93 12.07 -20.03
N PHE A 26 -2.74 11.12 -19.54
CA PHE A 26 -2.46 10.29 -18.36
C PHE A 26 -1.87 8.92 -18.73
N ALA A 27 -1.43 8.71 -19.98
CA ALA A 27 -0.75 7.48 -20.34
C ALA A 27 0.55 7.34 -19.55
N GLY A 28 0.90 6.10 -19.21
CA GLY A 28 1.98 5.81 -18.29
C GLY A 28 2.17 4.32 -18.05
N PHE A 29 3.23 4.00 -17.31
CA PHE A 29 3.42 2.67 -16.76
C PHE A 29 2.53 2.49 -15.53
N PHE A 30 1.73 1.42 -15.52
CA PHE A 30 0.97 1.01 -14.35
C PHE A 30 1.56 -0.28 -13.78
N GLY A 31 1.80 -0.34 -12.48
CA GLY A 31 2.46 -1.50 -11.91
C GLY A 31 2.74 -1.39 -10.42
N VAL A 32 3.63 -2.27 -9.99
CA VAL A 32 3.95 -2.54 -8.58
C VAL A 32 5.46 -2.47 -8.36
N PHE A 33 5.85 -1.77 -7.30
CA PHE A 33 7.11 -1.95 -6.59
C PHE A 33 6.87 -2.87 -5.39
N SER A 34 7.61 -3.97 -5.28
CA SER A 34 7.53 -4.83 -4.11
C SER A 34 8.18 -4.17 -2.90
N ALA A 35 7.91 -4.64 -1.68
CA ALA A 35 8.52 -4.11 -0.46
C ALA A 35 10.06 -4.15 -0.51
N ASN A 36 10.60 -5.19 -1.16
CA ASN A 36 12.04 -5.40 -1.30
C ASN A 36 12.70 -4.51 -2.34
N PHE A 37 11.93 -3.73 -3.10
CA PHE A 37 12.47 -2.75 -4.05
C PHE A 37 13.53 -1.85 -3.39
N VAL A 38 13.37 -1.56 -2.09
CA VAL A 38 14.33 -0.82 -1.27
C VAL A 38 15.76 -1.39 -1.31
N SER A 39 15.92 -2.70 -1.49
CA SER A 39 17.23 -3.36 -1.57
C SER A 39 18.08 -2.95 -2.77
N LEU A 40 17.50 -2.27 -3.76
CA LEU A 40 18.23 -1.77 -4.93
C LEU A 40 19.05 -0.51 -4.64
N PHE A 41 18.70 0.23 -3.57
CA PHE A 41 19.34 1.50 -3.23
C PHE A 41 19.71 1.62 -1.75
N GLU A 42 19.25 0.71 -0.89
CA GLU A 42 19.68 0.59 0.52
C GLU A 42 20.21 -0.80 0.84
N LYS A 43 21.18 -0.87 1.75
CA LYS A 43 21.78 -2.14 2.20
C LYS A 43 20.97 -2.74 3.35
N ILE A 44 19.83 -3.34 3.02
CA ILE A 44 18.96 -4.02 3.99
C ILE A 44 19.11 -5.54 3.85
N PRO A 45 19.31 -6.30 4.94
CA PRO A 45 19.23 -7.75 4.90
C PRO A 45 17.87 -8.20 4.36
N LEU A 46 17.84 -9.23 3.52
CA LEU A 46 16.59 -9.81 3.03
C LEU A 46 16.43 -11.21 3.60
N SER A 47 15.20 -11.56 4.00
CA SER A 47 14.89 -12.92 4.43
C SER A 47 15.05 -13.88 3.26
N SER A 48 15.69 -15.03 3.53
CA SER A 48 15.78 -16.13 2.56
C SER A 48 14.46 -16.88 2.39
N LYS A 49 13.56 -16.79 3.38
CA LYS A 49 12.26 -17.44 3.38
C LYS A 49 11.23 -16.54 2.69
N LYS A 50 10.55 -17.09 1.70
CA LYS A 50 9.50 -16.41 0.93
C LYS A 50 8.27 -17.29 0.85
N ASN A 51 7.09 -16.68 0.94
CA ASN A 51 5.82 -17.38 0.74
C ASN A 51 5.41 -17.47 -0.75
N TYR A 52 5.89 -16.53 -1.57
CA TYR A 52 5.66 -16.49 -3.01
C TYR A 52 6.77 -15.70 -3.71
N ASP A 53 6.91 -15.92 -5.01
CA ASP A 53 7.82 -15.15 -5.86
C ASP A 53 7.12 -13.94 -6.48
N PHE A 54 7.73 -12.77 -6.33
CA PHE A 54 7.32 -11.54 -7.02
C PHE A 54 8.56 -10.67 -7.30
N PRO A 55 8.70 -10.09 -8.50
CA PRO A 55 9.88 -9.29 -8.84
C PRO A 55 9.93 -7.98 -8.03
N LEU A 56 11.12 -7.39 -7.89
CA LEU A 56 11.31 -6.11 -7.20
C LEU A 56 10.45 -4.98 -7.79
N PHE A 57 10.24 -5.02 -9.10
CA PHE A 57 9.28 -4.17 -9.79
C PHE A 57 8.65 -4.89 -10.99
N LEU A 58 7.39 -4.59 -11.27
CA LEU A 58 6.63 -5.08 -12.41
C LEU A 58 5.68 -4.00 -12.91
N PHE A 59 5.90 -3.53 -14.12
CA PHE A 59 5.13 -2.46 -14.75
C PHE A 59 4.67 -2.85 -16.15
N ALA A 60 3.43 -2.49 -16.46
CA ALA A 60 2.82 -2.65 -17.77
C ALA A 60 2.73 -1.30 -18.49
N ASN A 61 3.09 -1.31 -19.77
CA ASN A 61 2.76 -0.21 -20.69
C ASN A 61 1.48 -0.56 -21.43
N ALA A 62 0.36 0.06 -21.05
CA ALA A 62 -0.94 -0.28 -21.61
C ALA A 62 -1.03 0.09 -23.09
N LYS A 63 -1.69 -0.77 -23.87
CA LYS A 63 -1.95 -0.53 -25.30
C LYS A 63 -3.27 0.21 -25.56
N ALA A 64 -4.10 0.33 -24.53
CA ALA A 64 -5.38 1.00 -24.54
C ALA A 64 -5.77 1.40 -23.11
N TYR A 65 -6.57 2.45 -23.00
CA TYR A 65 -7.14 2.95 -21.75
C TYR A 65 -8.66 3.06 -21.91
N LEU A 66 -9.40 2.53 -20.93
CA LEU A 66 -10.84 2.72 -20.78
C LEU A 66 -11.06 3.50 -19.49
N ILE A 67 -11.54 4.74 -19.60
CA ILE A 67 -11.81 5.59 -18.45
C ILE A 67 -13.31 5.66 -18.24
N TYR A 68 -13.74 5.45 -17.00
CA TYR A 68 -15.08 5.79 -16.54
C TYR A 68 -15.05 7.14 -15.82
N GLU A 69 -15.78 8.12 -16.33
CA GLU A 69 -15.93 9.42 -15.65
C GLU A 69 -17.21 9.41 -14.81
N LYS A 70 -17.06 9.47 -13.48
CA LYS A 70 -18.18 9.34 -12.54
C LYS A 70 -19.26 10.41 -12.69
N ASN A 71 -18.89 11.63 -13.09
CA ASN A 71 -19.80 12.76 -13.18
C ASN A 71 -20.72 12.66 -14.39
N SER A 72 -20.15 12.41 -15.57
CA SER A 72 -20.92 12.20 -16.80
C SER A 72 -21.50 10.79 -16.92
N LYS A 73 -20.98 9.84 -16.12
CA LYS A 73 -21.26 8.39 -16.22
C LYS A 73 -20.91 7.82 -17.60
N MET A 74 -19.93 8.42 -18.27
CA MET A 74 -19.49 8.02 -19.61
C MET A 74 -18.18 7.24 -19.57
N PHE A 75 -18.03 6.34 -20.55
CA PHE A 75 -16.78 5.67 -20.83
C PHE A 75 -16.04 6.34 -21.99
N PHE A 76 -14.76 6.63 -21.78
CA PHE A 76 -13.86 7.19 -22.78
C PHE A 76 -12.80 6.15 -23.16
N LYS A 77 -12.64 5.93 -24.47
CA LYS A 77 -11.76 4.91 -25.05
C LYS A 77 -10.55 5.59 -25.70
N PHE A 78 -9.35 5.21 -25.29
CA PHE A 78 -8.10 5.71 -25.88
C PHE A 78 -7.24 4.53 -26.33
N GLY A 79 -6.85 4.50 -27.60
CA GLY A 79 -6.09 3.41 -28.22
C GLY A 79 -6.81 2.77 -29.40
N ALA A 80 -6.27 1.65 -29.91
CA ALA A 80 -6.84 0.99 -31.08
C ALA A 80 -8.18 0.29 -30.79
N SER A 81 -9.14 0.38 -31.71
CA SER A 81 -10.51 -0.16 -31.57
C SER A 81 -10.56 -1.64 -31.21
N LYS A 82 -9.61 -2.45 -31.69
CA LYS A 82 -9.51 -3.89 -31.40
C LYS A 82 -9.51 -4.25 -29.90
N TYR A 83 -9.12 -3.33 -29.03
CA TYR A 83 -9.13 -3.54 -27.57
C TYR A 83 -10.50 -3.23 -26.92
N PHE A 84 -11.47 -2.75 -27.69
CA PHE A 84 -12.78 -2.34 -27.21
C PHE A 84 -13.93 -3.04 -27.95
N GLU A 85 -13.66 -3.74 -29.06
CA GLU A 85 -14.67 -4.39 -29.91
C GLU A 85 -15.49 -5.47 -29.19
N TYR A 86 -14.95 -6.07 -28.14
CA TYR A 86 -15.65 -7.07 -27.32
C TYR A 86 -16.47 -6.46 -26.18
N LEU A 87 -16.36 -5.15 -25.93
CA LEU A 87 -17.16 -4.46 -24.93
C LEU A 87 -18.57 -4.26 -25.47
N LYS A 88 -19.55 -4.84 -24.78
CA LYS A 88 -20.98 -4.66 -25.08
C LYS A 88 -21.55 -3.64 -24.10
N ASP A 89 -22.53 -2.84 -24.55
CA ASP A 89 -23.23 -1.89 -23.67
C ASP A 89 -24.08 -2.63 -22.62
N ASP A 90 -24.63 -3.79 -23.00
CA ASP A 90 -25.36 -4.71 -22.12
C ASP A 90 -24.49 -5.94 -21.82
N ILE A 91 -23.70 -5.87 -20.74
CA ILE A 91 -23.03 -7.05 -20.15
C ILE A 91 -23.91 -7.54 -19.01
N GLU A 92 -24.55 -8.69 -19.19
CA GLU A 92 -25.02 -9.45 -18.03
C GLU A 92 -23.78 -10.05 -17.34
N PRO A 93 -23.55 -9.78 -16.04
CA PRO A 93 -22.45 -10.37 -15.32
C PRO A 93 -22.60 -11.90 -15.35
N MET A 94 -21.72 -12.57 -16.08
CA MET A 94 -21.64 -14.03 -16.06
C MET A 94 -21.04 -14.47 -14.71
N LYS A 95 -21.86 -14.51 -13.66
CA LYS A 95 -21.50 -15.22 -12.42
C LYS A 95 -21.48 -16.70 -12.74
N LYS A 96 -20.31 -17.24 -13.10
CA LYS A 96 -20.13 -18.69 -13.16
C LYS A 96 -20.33 -19.23 -11.75
N LYS A 97 -21.26 -20.17 -11.57
CA LYS A 97 -21.34 -20.95 -10.33
C LYS A 97 -20.01 -21.68 -10.15
N GLN A 98 -19.18 -21.18 -9.25
CA GLN A 98 -17.88 -21.74 -8.93
C GLN A 98 -17.84 -21.98 -7.43
N LYS A 99 -17.30 -23.13 -7.02
CA LYS A 99 -17.13 -23.45 -5.61
C LYS A 99 -16.17 -22.45 -4.96
N ASN A 100 -16.67 -21.60 -4.08
CA ASN A 100 -15.89 -20.67 -3.29
C ASN A 100 -15.71 -21.28 -1.90
N ASP A 101 -14.54 -21.88 -1.69
CA ASP A 101 -14.12 -22.33 -0.38
C ASP A 101 -12.73 -21.77 -0.09
N PHE A 102 -12.39 -21.66 1.19
CA PHE A 102 -11.10 -21.20 1.64
C PHE A 102 -10.74 -21.76 3.02
N GLU A 103 -9.44 -21.86 3.28
CA GLU A 103 -8.86 -22.35 4.51
C GLU A 103 -7.61 -21.52 4.85
N ILE A 104 -7.52 -21.03 6.09
CA ILE A 104 -6.30 -20.38 6.60
C ILE A 104 -5.31 -21.48 6.97
N LEU A 105 -4.14 -21.49 6.33
CA LEU A 105 -3.11 -22.53 6.54
C LEU A 105 -2.23 -22.25 7.77
N ASN A 106 -2.20 -21.00 8.25
CA ASN A 106 -1.44 -20.62 9.43
C ASN A 106 -2.14 -21.09 10.72
N SER A 107 -1.36 -21.50 11.70
CA SER A 107 -1.82 -21.60 13.09
C SER A 107 -1.93 -20.19 13.69
N LEU A 108 -3.16 -19.73 13.93
CA LEU A 108 -3.41 -18.39 14.47
C LEU A 108 -2.88 -18.21 15.90
N GLU A 109 -2.79 -19.30 16.66
CA GLU A 109 -2.23 -19.28 18.02
C GLU A 109 -0.71 -19.17 17.98
N ASP A 110 -0.04 -19.91 17.09
CA ASP A 110 1.41 -19.79 16.92
C ASP A 110 1.81 -18.42 16.36
N GLU A 111 1.06 -17.91 15.37
CA GLU A 111 1.26 -16.57 14.83
C GLU A 111 1.15 -15.49 15.92
N LYS A 112 0.13 -15.60 16.79
CA LYS A 112 -0.05 -14.69 17.93
C LYS A 112 1.15 -14.75 18.87
N ASN A 113 1.50 -15.94 19.33
CA ASN A 113 2.57 -16.12 20.30
C ASN A 113 3.91 -15.64 19.75
N ASP A 114 4.17 -15.83 18.47
CA ASP A 114 5.38 -15.34 17.82
C ASP A 114 5.38 -13.81 17.66
N PHE A 115 4.25 -13.22 17.23
CA PHE A 115 4.13 -11.76 17.13
C PHE A 115 4.34 -11.07 18.49
N LEU A 116 3.78 -11.60 19.58
CA LEU A 116 4.00 -11.06 20.93
C LEU A 116 5.49 -11.06 21.30
N LYS A 117 6.22 -12.13 20.97
CA LYS A 117 7.68 -12.18 21.19
C LYS A 117 8.43 -11.16 20.36
N MET A 118 8.05 -10.95 19.11
CA MET A 118 8.65 -9.92 18.26
C MET A 118 8.42 -8.52 18.84
N CYS A 119 7.24 -8.23 19.39
CA CYS A 119 6.97 -6.95 20.05
C CYS A 119 7.85 -6.73 21.28
N GLU A 120 8.05 -7.76 22.12
CA GLU A 120 8.93 -7.62 23.29
C GLU A 120 10.39 -7.42 22.87
N LYS A 121 10.88 -8.11 21.84
CA LYS A 121 12.21 -7.84 21.27
C LYS A 121 12.33 -6.42 20.68
N ALA A 122 11.30 -5.95 19.97
CA ALA A 122 11.29 -4.59 19.45
C ALA A 122 11.37 -3.53 20.57
N LYS A 123 10.76 -3.80 21.74
CA LYS A 123 10.89 -2.93 22.91
C LYS A 123 12.32 -2.87 23.46
N GLU A 124 13.11 -3.94 23.35
CA GLU A 124 14.53 -3.90 23.72
C GLU A 124 15.29 -2.89 22.84
N TYR A 125 15.04 -2.91 21.52
CA TYR A 125 15.60 -1.92 20.60
C TYR A 125 15.14 -0.50 20.91
N LEU A 126 13.85 -0.30 21.19
CA LEU A 126 13.30 1.00 21.61
C LEU A 126 13.94 1.52 22.91
N LEU A 127 14.13 0.65 23.91
CA LEU A 127 14.76 1.00 25.19
C LEU A 127 16.24 1.32 25.05
N SER A 128 16.95 0.66 24.12
CA SER A 128 18.35 0.94 23.83
C SER A 128 18.57 2.25 23.05
N GLY A 129 17.50 2.84 22.50
CA GLY A 129 17.56 4.05 21.70
C GLY A 129 17.92 3.83 20.23
N ASP A 130 17.89 2.58 19.75
CA ASP A 130 18.17 2.23 18.35
C ASP A 130 17.11 2.81 17.38
N ILE A 131 15.86 2.83 17.83
CA ILE A 131 14.69 3.28 17.08
C ILE A 131 13.71 4.01 17.98
N PHE A 132 12.88 4.86 17.39
CA PHE A 132 11.68 5.45 18.00
C PHE A 132 10.42 4.61 17.71
N GLN A 133 10.40 3.93 16.57
CA GLN A 133 9.31 3.06 16.14
C GLN A 133 9.82 2.01 15.14
N VAL A 134 9.25 0.81 15.18
CA VAL A 134 9.36 -0.20 14.11
C VAL A 134 7.99 -0.76 13.78
N VAL A 135 7.72 -0.99 12.50
CA VAL A 135 6.46 -1.59 12.05
C VAL A 135 6.68 -3.06 11.80
N LEU A 136 6.03 -3.92 12.59
CA LEU A 136 6.12 -5.37 12.47
C LEU A 136 4.84 -5.94 11.90
N SER A 137 4.95 -7.01 11.12
CA SER A 137 3.84 -7.60 10.39
C SER A 137 3.83 -9.12 10.44
N LYS A 138 2.66 -9.67 10.15
CA LYS A 138 2.46 -11.09 9.87
C LYS A 138 1.75 -11.25 8.52
N GLN A 139 1.76 -12.47 7.99
CA GLN A 139 1.10 -12.79 6.74
C GLN A 139 0.34 -14.13 6.85
N LEU A 140 -0.96 -14.08 6.57
CA LEU A 140 -1.78 -15.26 6.41
C LEU A 140 -1.62 -15.80 4.99
N CYS A 141 -1.45 -17.12 4.89
CA CYS A 141 -1.54 -17.91 3.69
C CYS A 141 -2.89 -18.62 3.68
N ILE A 142 -3.72 -18.31 2.70
CA ILE A 142 -5.07 -18.85 2.55
C ILE A 142 -5.10 -19.74 1.33
N LYS A 143 -5.41 -21.02 1.51
CA LYS A 143 -5.77 -21.89 0.38
C LYS A 143 -7.19 -21.55 -0.06
N HIS A 144 -7.43 -21.36 -1.35
CA HIS A 144 -8.76 -20.97 -1.84
C HIS A 144 -9.14 -21.61 -3.18
N GLN A 145 -10.44 -21.55 -3.49
CA GLN A 145 -11.02 -21.86 -4.81
C GLN A 145 -11.73 -20.64 -5.43
N VAL A 146 -11.56 -19.49 -4.79
CA VAL A 146 -12.19 -18.21 -5.13
C VAL A 146 -11.56 -17.56 -6.37
N ASN A 147 -12.38 -16.98 -7.24
CA ASN A 147 -11.93 -16.12 -8.33
C ASN A 147 -11.41 -14.77 -7.80
N ALA A 148 -10.23 -14.35 -8.23
CA ALA A 148 -9.59 -13.12 -7.75
C ALA A 148 -10.42 -11.86 -8.04
N PHE A 149 -11.14 -11.80 -9.18
CA PHE A 149 -11.95 -10.64 -9.54
C PHE A 149 -13.21 -10.56 -8.67
N ASP A 150 -13.92 -11.68 -8.45
CA ASP A 150 -15.08 -11.74 -7.55
C ASP A 150 -14.69 -11.30 -6.12
N TYR A 151 -13.50 -11.73 -5.66
CA TYR A 151 -12.94 -11.27 -4.38
C TYR A 151 -12.68 -9.76 -4.36
N TYR A 152 -12.09 -9.22 -5.43
CA TYR A 152 -11.86 -7.78 -5.55
C TYR A 152 -13.17 -6.99 -5.52
N GLU A 153 -14.22 -7.45 -6.21
CA GLU A 153 -15.55 -6.83 -6.18
C GLU A 153 -16.15 -6.84 -4.77
N SER A 154 -16.09 -7.98 -4.08
CA SER A 154 -16.55 -8.12 -2.70
C SER A 154 -15.80 -7.18 -1.74
N LEU A 155 -14.47 -7.13 -1.87
CA LEU A 155 -13.63 -6.24 -1.07
C LEU A 155 -13.93 -4.75 -1.33
N SER A 156 -14.11 -4.37 -2.60
CA SER A 156 -14.44 -3.01 -3.03
C SER A 156 -15.77 -2.53 -2.43
N ALA A 157 -16.77 -3.41 -2.35
CA ALA A 157 -18.06 -3.11 -1.73
C ALA A 157 -17.96 -2.98 -0.20
N LEU A 158 -17.16 -3.84 0.45
CA LEU A 158 -16.99 -3.85 1.91
C LEU A 158 -16.19 -2.65 2.41
N ASN A 159 -15.10 -2.31 1.74
CA ASN A 159 -14.15 -1.28 2.16
C ASN A 159 -13.72 -0.41 0.98
N PRO A 160 -14.60 0.47 0.47
CA PRO A 160 -14.21 1.41 -0.56
C PRO A 160 -13.15 2.38 -0.02
N SER A 161 -12.07 2.57 -0.77
CA SER A 161 -11.00 3.52 -0.45
C SER A 161 -10.69 4.43 -1.64
N ALA A 162 -9.79 5.39 -1.43
CA ALA A 162 -9.31 6.28 -2.48
C ALA A 162 -8.50 5.54 -3.57
N TYR A 163 -7.88 4.41 -3.24
CA TYR A 163 -6.99 3.66 -4.13
C TYR A 163 -7.38 2.19 -4.19
N MET A 164 -8.34 1.89 -5.07
CA MET A 164 -8.71 0.52 -5.41
C MET A 164 -7.94 0.07 -6.65
N PHE A 165 -7.41 -1.16 -6.63
CA PHE A 165 -6.60 -1.68 -7.72
C PHE A 165 -6.81 -3.18 -7.91
N TYR A 166 -6.73 -3.60 -9.17
CA TYR A 166 -6.69 -4.99 -9.59
C TYR A 166 -5.64 -5.12 -10.71
N PHE A 167 -4.54 -5.80 -10.43
CA PHE A 167 -3.39 -5.91 -11.32
C PHE A 167 -3.03 -7.38 -11.56
N PRO A 168 -3.58 -8.01 -12.62
CA PRO A 168 -3.26 -9.38 -13.00
C PRO A 168 -1.91 -9.45 -13.70
N SER A 169 -1.12 -10.48 -13.40
CA SER A 169 0.21 -10.70 -13.98
C SER A 169 0.55 -12.18 -14.12
N LYS A 170 1.70 -12.48 -14.74
CA LYS A 170 2.25 -13.84 -14.84
C LYS A 170 2.62 -14.47 -13.48
N TYR A 171 2.81 -13.66 -12.43
CA TYR A 171 3.15 -14.14 -11.09
C TYR A 171 1.91 -14.40 -10.21
N GLY A 172 0.78 -13.79 -10.57
CA GLY A 172 -0.41 -13.71 -9.73
C GLY A 172 -1.11 -12.37 -9.88
N VAL A 173 -2.12 -12.12 -9.06
CA VAL A 173 -2.92 -10.90 -9.06
C VAL A 173 -2.65 -10.10 -7.79
N VAL A 174 -2.22 -8.85 -7.97
CA VAL A 174 -2.12 -7.88 -6.89
C VAL A 174 -3.43 -7.10 -6.85
N LEU A 175 -4.20 -7.20 -5.77
CA LEU A 175 -5.50 -6.55 -5.65
C LEU A 175 -5.71 -5.97 -4.25
N GLY A 176 -6.47 -4.90 -4.12
CA GLY A 176 -6.70 -4.28 -2.83
C GLY A 176 -7.44 -2.95 -2.86
N SER A 177 -7.61 -2.40 -1.65
CA SER A 177 -8.29 -1.15 -1.40
C SER A 177 -7.47 -0.34 -0.38
N SER A 178 -6.42 0.32 -0.88
CA SER A 178 -5.48 1.03 -0.03
C SER A 178 -6.05 2.37 0.43
N PRO A 179 -5.99 2.70 1.73
CA PRO A 179 -6.43 3.98 2.26
C PRO A 179 -5.40 5.10 2.08
N GLU A 180 -4.15 4.76 1.75
CA GLU A 180 -3.00 5.66 1.88
C GLU A 180 -2.14 5.64 0.62
N PHE A 181 -1.59 6.79 0.26
CA PHE A 181 -0.64 6.90 -0.83
C PHE A 181 0.77 7.11 -0.32
N LEU A 182 1.73 6.52 -1.02
CA LEU A 182 3.14 6.67 -0.75
C LEU A 182 3.63 8.03 -1.27
N LEU A 183 3.31 8.33 -2.53
CA LEU A 183 3.84 9.48 -3.24
C LEU A 183 2.85 9.94 -4.31
N LYS A 184 2.68 11.26 -4.38
CA LYS A 184 2.15 11.93 -5.55
C LYS A 184 3.16 12.94 -6.05
N ILE A 185 3.36 12.96 -7.37
CA ILE A 185 4.03 14.07 -8.04
C ILE A 185 3.03 14.62 -9.03
N LYS A 186 2.80 15.94 -8.98
CA LYS A 186 1.94 16.61 -9.96
C LYS A 186 2.62 17.88 -10.42
N LYS A 187 2.86 18.01 -11.72
CA LYS A 187 3.57 19.16 -12.31
C LYS A 187 4.87 19.49 -11.55
N ARG A 188 5.65 18.45 -11.23
CA ARG A 188 6.91 18.53 -10.46
C ARG A 188 6.77 19.01 -9.02
N GLU A 189 5.57 19.08 -8.45
CA GLU A 189 5.38 19.24 -7.01
C GLU A 189 5.26 17.86 -6.34
N ILE A 190 6.17 17.57 -5.42
CA ILE A 190 6.16 16.40 -4.54
C ILE A 190 5.08 16.64 -3.48
N TYR A 191 4.20 15.66 -3.29
CA TYR A 191 3.19 15.65 -2.26
C TYR A 191 3.22 14.33 -1.50
N LEU A 192 3.35 14.43 -0.18
CA LEU A 192 3.26 13.35 0.79
C LEU A 192 2.21 13.72 1.83
N ALA A 193 1.46 12.74 2.32
CA ALA A 193 0.49 12.96 3.38
C ALA A 193 0.54 11.81 4.39
N PRO A 194 1.52 11.81 5.33
CA PRO A 194 1.53 10.82 6.39
C PRO A 194 0.22 10.83 7.17
N ILE A 195 -0.24 9.63 7.53
CA ILE A 195 -1.46 9.40 8.30
C ILE A 195 -1.09 8.61 9.56
N ALA A 196 -1.51 9.09 10.73
CA ALA A 196 -1.40 8.38 12.00
C ALA A 196 -2.56 8.80 12.92
N GLY A 197 -2.69 8.17 14.09
CA GLY A 197 -3.86 8.37 14.92
C GLY A 197 -5.09 7.72 14.32
N THR A 198 -5.77 6.88 15.10
CA THR A 198 -7.04 6.29 14.65
C THR A 198 -8.08 6.35 15.76
N ARG A 199 -9.28 6.77 15.42
CA ARG A 199 -10.49 6.52 16.22
C ARG A 199 -11.55 5.84 15.36
N ASN A 200 -12.20 4.83 15.92
CA ASN A 200 -13.33 4.16 15.26
C ASN A 200 -14.55 5.08 15.28
N LEU A 201 -15.28 5.11 14.16
CA LEU A 201 -16.53 5.84 14.02
C LEU A 201 -17.68 4.85 14.12
N GLU A 202 -18.43 4.95 15.21
CA GLU A 202 -19.70 4.23 15.39
C GLU A 202 -20.87 5.11 14.95
N ASN A 203 -22.02 4.52 14.61
CA ASN A 203 -23.16 5.25 14.03
C ASN A 203 -23.65 6.44 14.87
N ASN A 204 -23.47 6.41 16.20
CA ASN A 204 -23.93 7.44 17.12
C ASN A 204 -22.79 8.14 17.88
N CYS A 205 -21.55 8.07 17.38
CA CYS A 205 -20.42 8.73 18.04
C CYS A 205 -20.52 10.26 17.94
N ASP A 206 -20.12 10.95 19.01
CA ASP A 206 -19.91 12.40 18.98
C ASP A 206 -18.58 12.67 18.26
N LEU A 207 -18.70 13.09 17.00
CA LEU A 207 -17.55 13.35 16.12
C LEU A 207 -16.63 14.43 16.67
N LEU A 208 -17.18 15.49 17.27
CA LEU A 208 -16.38 16.59 17.81
C LEU A 208 -15.64 16.16 19.07
N ALA A 209 -16.29 15.33 19.90
CA ALA A 209 -15.62 14.75 21.07
C ALA A 209 -14.49 13.81 20.68
N LEU A 210 -14.69 12.92 19.70
CA LEU A 210 -13.65 12.01 19.22
C LEU A 210 -12.50 12.74 18.51
N GLU A 211 -12.80 13.77 17.73
CA GLU A 211 -11.77 14.62 17.11
C GLU A 211 -10.96 15.34 18.18
N LYS A 212 -11.61 15.92 19.19
CA LYS A 212 -10.93 16.57 20.31
C LYS A 212 -10.09 15.58 21.12
N ASP A 213 -10.61 14.38 21.37
CA ASP A 213 -9.89 13.30 22.06
C ASP A 213 -8.61 12.94 21.29
N LEU A 214 -8.74 12.65 19.99
CA LEU A 214 -7.61 12.29 19.13
C LEU A 214 -6.57 13.41 19.03
N LEU A 215 -7.01 14.67 18.91
CA LEU A 215 -6.13 15.85 18.85
C LEU A 215 -5.60 16.28 20.23
N SER A 216 -6.01 15.61 21.32
CA SER A 216 -5.47 15.81 22.66
C SER A 216 -4.61 14.64 23.15
N ASP A 217 -4.56 13.56 22.37
CA ASP A 217 -3.77 12.37 22.67
C ASP A 217 -2.29 12.64 22.38
N GLU A 218 -1.52 12.94 23.43
CA GLU A 218 -0.10 13.27 23.33
C GLU A 218 0.72 12.16 22.64
N LYS A 219 0.31 10.90 22.81
CA LYS A 219 0.97 9.76 22.16
C LYS A 219 0.79 9.86 20.64
N GLU A 220 -0.45 9.93 20.18
CA GLU A 220 -0.79 9.98 18.75
C GLU A 220 -0.21 11.21 18.06
N LEU A 221 -0.23 12.37 18.73
CA LEU A 221 0.39 13.60 18.22
C LEU A 221 1.90 13.47 18.08
N SER A 222 2.57 12.81 19.03
CA SER A 222 4.02 12.62 19.00
C SER A 222 4.47 11.69 17.87
N GLU A 223 3.76 10.57 17.68
CA GLU A 223 3.98 9.63 16.57
C GLU A 223 3.72 10.31 15.23
N HIS A 224 2.63 11.05 15.12
CA HIS A 224 2.30 11.77 13.90
C HIS A 224 3.35 12.82 13.55
N LYS A 225 3.81 13.60 14.54
CA LYS A 225 4.87 14.61 14.34
C LYS A 225 6.16 13.99 13.81
N MET A 226 6.56 12.84 14.36
CA MET A 226 7.73 12.09 13.88
C MET A 226 7.57 11.68 12.41
N LEU A 227 6.40 11.20 12.00
CA LEU A 227 6.13 10.83 10.61
C LEU A 227 6.13 12.05 9.67
N VAL A 228 5.62 13.20 10.13
CA VAL A 228 5.71 14.46 9.38
C VAL A 228 7.17 14.87 9.18
N ASP A 229 8.00 14.79 10.22
CA ASP A 229 9.41 15.13 10.10
C ASP A 229 10.17 14.16 9.18
N LEU A 230 9.85 12.87 9.21
CA LEU A 230 10.38 11.90 8.25
C LEU A 230 9.97 12.24 6.81
N ALA A 231 8.69 12.53 6.57
CA ALA A 231 8.19 12.92 5.25
C ALA A 231 8.83 14.22 4.74
N ARG A 232 9.03 15.21 5.62
CA ARG A 232 9.76 16.45 5.31
C ARG A 232 11.21 16.17 4.93
N ASN A 233 11.89 15.31 5.69
CA ASN A 233 13.27 14.93 5.40
C ASN A 233 13.38 14.25 4.02
N ASP A 234 12.50 13.31 3.73
CA ASP A 234 12.51 12.59 2.46
C ASP A 234 12.17 13.51 1.27
N ALA A 235 11.14 14.36 1.40
CA ALA A 235 10.81 15.34 0.37
C ALA A 235 11.95 16.35 0.12
N SER A 236 12.69 16.75 1.16
CA SER A 236 13.77 17.74 1.05
C SER A 236 15.04 17.23 0.35
N LYS A 237 15.23 15.91 0.25
CA LYS A 237 16.40 15.33 -0.45
C LYS A 237 16.44 15.79 -1.92
N PHE A 238 15.29 15.74 -2.59
CA PHE A 238 15.15 16.08 -4.01
C PHE A 238 14.15 17.23 -4.28
N GLY A 239 13.65 17.85 -3.23
CA GLY A 239 12.77 19.00 -3.28
C GLY A 239 13.45 20.30 -2.83
N THR A 240 12.82 21.42 -3.19
CA THR A 240 13.11 22.78 -2.72
C THR A 240 11.83 23.37 -2.15
N GLN A 241 11.95 24.40 -1.31
CA GLN A 241 10.80 25.05 -0.68
C GLN A 241 9.88 24.06 0.07
N THR A 242 10.49 23.07 0.76
CA THR A 242 9.74 22.09 1.53
C THR A 242 8.90 22.77 2.59
N ARG A 243 7.61 22.48 2.62
CA ARG A 243 6.64 23.08 3.53
C ARG A 243 5.66 22.04 4.05
N VAL A 244 5.12 22.32 5.23
CA VAL A 244 4.03 21.55 5.81
C VAL A 244 2.79 22.43 5.80
N GLU A 245 1.70 21.89 5.28
CA GLU A 245 0.37 22.49 5.30
C GLU A 245 -0.60 21.56 6.04
N ASN A 246 -1.74 22.10 6.48
CA ASN A 246 -2.81 21.32 7.11
C ASN A 246 -2.33 20.41 8.25
N LEU A 247 -1.38 20.90 9.06
CA LEU A 247 -0.78 20.15 10.15
C LEU A 247 -1.84 19.75 11.19
N PHE A 248 -1.84 18.47 11.59
CA PHE A 248 -2.81 17.84 12.48
C PHE A 248 -4.29 17.97 12.04
N SER A 249 -4.57 17.93 10.74
CA SER A 249 -5.95 17.94 10.24
C SER A 249 -6.61 16.56 10.38
N ILE A 250 -7.93 16.53 10.54
CA ILE A 250 -8.69 15.27 10.58
C ILE A 250 -9.24 14.90 9.20
N ILE A 251 -8.94 13.67 8.77
CA ILE A 251 -9.65 13.02 7.66
C ILE A 251 -10.51 11.89 8.19
N LYS A 252 -11.70 11.74 7.62
CA LYS A 252 -12.66 10.70 8.02
C LYS A 252 -13.15 9.90 6.82
N ASN A 253 -13.30 8.60 7.01
CA ASN A 253 -14.05 7.73 6.11
C ASN A 253 -15.28 7.18 6.86
N LYS A 254 -15.93 6.15 6.31
CA LYS A 254 -17.13 5.56 6.91
C LYS A 254 -16.90 4.92 8.29
N PHE A 255 -15.69 4.42 8.56
CA PHE A 255 -15.41 3.56 9.71
C PHE A 255 -14.44 4.16 10.71
N VAL A 256 -13.59 5.10 10.28
CA VAL A 256 -12.52 5.65 11.12
C VAL A 256 -12.22 7.12 10.77
N MET A 257 -11.64 7.83 11.73
CA MET A 257 -10.97 9.12 11.54
C MET A 257 -9.48 9.01 11.84
N HIS A 258 -8.67 9.81 11.15
CA HIS A 258 -7.22 9.86 11.31
C HIS A 258 -6.68 11.28 11.31
N ILE A 259 -5.51 11.46 11.92
CA ILE A 259 -4.69 12.66 11.79
C ILE A 259 -3.93 12.58 10.47
N VAL A 260 -3.99 13.65 9.67
CA VAL A 260 -3.20 13.81 8.46
C VAL A 260 -2.42 15.13 8.52
N SER A 261 -1.29 15.17 7.85
CA SER A 261 -0.59 16.43 7.60
C SER A 261 0.04 16.36 6.22
N GLU A 262 0.10 17.50 5.55
CA GLU A 262 0.48 17.55 4.14
C GLU A 262 1.87 18.12 4.01
N VAL A 263 2.75 17.39 3.33
CA VAL A 263 4.13 17.81 3.07
C VAL A 263 4.28 18.01 1.58
N TYR A 264 4.72 19.20 1.20
CA TYR A 264 4.94 19.59 -0.19
C TYR A 264 6.39 20.01 -0.40
N ALA A 265 6.93 19.75 -1.60
CA ALA A 265 8.20 20.32 -2.04
C ALA A 265 8.24 20.43 -3.57
N ASN A 266 8.91 21.46 -4.09
CA ASN A 266 9.12 21.62 -5.53
C ASN A 266 10.32 20.79 -5.97
N MET A 267 10.12 19.80 -6.84
CA MET A 267 11.19 18.92 -7.31
C MET A 267 12.31 19.72 -7.97
N LYS A 268 13.56 19.48 -7.57
CA LYS A 268 14.75 20.14 -8.15
C LYS A 268 14.80 19.91 -9.67
N GLU A 269 15.42 20.83 -10.41
CA GLU A 269 15.48 20.76 -11.88
C GLU A 269 16.25 19.53 -12.38
N ASP A 270 17.29 19.12 -11.65
CA ASP A 270 18.16 17.98 -11.94
C ASP A 270 17.65 16.65 -11.36
N ALA A 271 16.60 16.68 -10.54
CA ALA A 271 16.00 15.48 -9.95
C ALA A 271 15.05 14.79 -10.93
N SER A 272 15.19 13.47 -11.02
CA SER A 272 14.25 12.58 -11.69
C SER A 272 13.13 12.15 -10.74
N ILE A 273 12.03 11.68 -11.32
CA ILE A 273 10.95 11.08 -10.53
C ILE A 273 11.40 9.85 -9.72
N PHE A 274 12.41 9.13 -10.19
CA PHE A 274 12.91 7.93 -9.53
C PHE A 274 13.76 8.26 -8.31
N ASP A 275 14.48 9.38 -8.33
CA ASP A 275 15.22 9.87 -7.16
C ASP A 275 14.26 10.18 -6.00
N VAL A 276 13.10 10.78 -6.32
CA VAL A 276 12.04 11.02 -5.32
C VAL A 276 11.45 9.70 -4.83
N ILE A 277 11.15 8.74 -5.72
CA ILE A 277 10.63 7.42 -5.34
C ILE A 277 11.60 6.73 -4.38
N GLU A 278 12.90 6.68 -4.69
CA GLU A 278 13.93 6.07 -3.84
C GLU A 278 14.03 6.75 -2.48
N ALA A 279 13.95 8.09 -2.44
CA ALA A 279 14.01 8.84 -1.18
C ALA A 279 12.84 8.51 -0.22
N VAL A 280 11.63 8.39 -0.76
CA VAL A 280 10.42 8.21 0.07
C VAL A 280 10.12 6.75 0.38
N PHE A 281 10.66 5.80 -0.38
CA PHE A 281 10.33 4.38 -0.27
C PHE A 281 11.18 3.66 0.80
N PRO A 282 10.62 2.71 1.56
CA PRO A 282 9.17 2.50 1.77
C PRO A 282 8.62 3.59 2.70
N ALA A 283 7.29 3.64 2.82
CA ALA A 283 6.62 4.59 3.71
C ALA A 283 7.09 4.40 5.16
N GLY A 284 7.21 5.52 5.91
CA GLY A 284 7.51 5.50 7.35
C GLY A 284 6.49 4.69 8.16
N THR A 285 5.21 4.78 7.77
CA THR A 285 4.09 4.02 8.35
C THR A 285 4.18 2.51 8.14
N LEU A 286 5.09 2.04 7.27
CA LEU A 286 5.34 0.64 6.97
C LEU A 286 6.76 0.18 7.32
N SER A 287 7.61 1.06 7.83
CA SER A 287 8.98 0.75 8.21
C SER A 287 9.22 1.11 9.68
N GLY A 288 9.35 2.41 9.97
CA GLY A 288 9.62 2.94 11.29
C GLY A 288 10.58 4.13 11.22
N ALA A 289 11.11 4.52 12.38
CA ALA A 289 12.02 5.64 12.50
C ALA A 289 13.13 5.35 13.52
N PRO A 290 14.41 5.57 13.19
CA PRO A 290 14.96 5.88 11.87
C PRO A 290 14.72 4.77 10.83
N LYS A 291 14.37 5.14 9.59
CA LYS A 291 13.88 4.23 8.54
C LYS A 291 14.79 3.02 8.30
N ILE A 292 16.09 3.26 8.08
CA ILE A 292 17.05 2.19 7.75
C ILE A 292 17.19 1.19 8.91
N ARG A 293 17.38 1.70 10.14
CA ARG A 293 17.51 0.84 11.33
C ARG A 293 16.23 0.03 11.60
N ALA A 294 15.06 0.65 11.42
CA ALA A 294 13.78 -0.06 11.54
C ALA A 294 13.61 -1.18 10.51
N LEU A 295 14.10 -1.00 9.29
CA LEU A 295 14.08 -2.05 8.25
C LEU A 295 15.05 -3.19 8.55
N GLU A 296 16.23 -2.92 9.10
CA GLU A 296 17.15 -3.96 9.58
C GLU A 296 16.51 -4.81 10.67
N ILE A 297 15.91 -4.17 11.68
CA ILE A 297 15.22 -4.85 12.78
C ILE A 297 14.02 -5.65 12.25
N THR A 298 13.28 -5.10 11.29
CA THR A 298 12.19 -5.83 10.62
C THR A 298 12.71 -7.10 9.95
N SER A 299 13.83 -7.03 9.22
CA SER A 299 14.42 -8.22 8.59
C SER A 299 14.94 -9.24 9.60
N GLU A 300 15.32 -8.82 10.81
CA GLU A 300 15.76 -9.71 11.88
C GLU A 300 14.57 -10.40 12.57
N LEU A 301 13.49 -9.66 12.80
CA LEU A 301 12.35 -10.12 13.59
C LEU A 301 11.27 -10.82 12.76
N GLU A 302 11.12 -10.48 11.48
CA GLU A 302 10.17 -11.13 10.58
C GLU A 302 10.78 -12.37 9.92
N ASP A 303 10.16 -13.53 10.16
CA ASP A 303 10.60 -14.82 9.61
C ASP A 303 10.51 -14.95 8.10
N CYS A 304 9.78 -14.06 7.42
CA CYS A 304 9.48 -14.19 6.00
C CYS A 304 9.54 -12.85 5.30
N ASP A 305 9.93 -12.90 4.05
CA ASP A 305 9.87 -11.77 3.14
C ASP A 305 8.46 -11.18 3.00
N ARG A 306 8.37 -9.84 3.00
CA ARG A 306 7.09 -9.13 2.86
C ARG A 306 6.47 -9.24 1.47
N GLY A 307 7.25 -9.59 0.45
CA GLY A 307 6.80 -9.62 -0.94
C GLY A 307 6.24 -8.27 -1.37
N ILE A 308 4.96 -8.20 -1.71
CA ILE A 308 4.31 -6.95 -2.12
C ILE A 308 3.90 -6.06 -0.93
N TYR A 309 3.81 -6.58 0.30
CA TYR A 309 3.22 -5.87 1.43
C TYR A 309 4.09 -4.72 1.91
N GLY A 310 3.52 -3.51 1.96
CA GLY A 310 4.26 -2.28 2.25
C GLY A 310 5.07 -1.76 1.07
N GLY A 311 4.96 -2.40 -0.10
CA GLY A 311 5.40 -1.85 -1.37
C GLY A 311 4.45 -0.76 -1.90
N ALA A 312 4.47 -0.53 -3.20
CA ALA A 312 3.62 0.48 -3.83
C ALA A 312 3.02 0.02 -5.15
N VAL A 313 1.81 0.49 -5.46
CA VAL A 313 1.11 0.24 -6.73
C VAL A 313 0.59 1.55 -7.31
N GLY A 314 0.68 1.72 -8.62
CA GLY A 314 0.09 2.90 -9.24
C GLY A 314 0.69 3.26 -10.59
N PHE A 315 0.56 4.54 -10.95
CA PHE A 315 0.91 5.08 -12.25
C PHE A 315 2.18 5.92 -12.19
N LEU A 316 3.08 5.67 -13.15
CA LEU A 316 4.16 6.55 -13.56
C LEU A 316 3.77 7.12 -14.93
N ASN A 317 3.14 8.29 -14.95
CA ASN A 317 2.63 8.87 -16.18
C ASN A 317 3.77 9.44 -17.01
N PHE A 318 3.66 9.37 -18.33
CA PHE A 318 4.64 9.88 -19.26
C PHE A 318 4.71 11.42 -19.29
N ASN A 319 4.11 12.13 -18.34
CA ASN A 319 4.25 13.56 -18.10
C ASN A 319 4.97 13.85 -16.77
N GLU A 320 5.61 12.85 -16.17
CA GLU A 320 6.25 12.91 -14.84
C GLU A 320 5.29 13.08 -13.65
N ASP A 321 3.98 13.05 -13.89
CA ASP A 321 3.03 12.90 -12.80
C ASP A 321 3.05 11.46 -12.28
N ILE A 322 2.98 11.30 -10.96
CA ILE A 322 2.96 10.00 -10.29
C ILE A 322 1.80 9.95 -9.31
N THR A 323 1.21 8.78 -9.21
CA THR A 323 0.40 8.41 -8.05
C THR A 323 0.71 6.98 -7.67
N LEU A 324 1.31 6.80 -6.49
CA LEU A 324 1.64 5.50 -5.92
C LEU A 324 0.89 5.31 -4.61
N ALA A 325 0.02 4.30 -4.54
CA ALA A 325 -0.65 3.85 -3.33
C ALA A 325 0.22 2.86 -2.55
N ILE A 326 0.18 2.87 -1.22
CA ILE A 326 0.89 1.87 -0.42
C ILE A 326 0.13 0.54 -0.50
N LEU A 327 0.85 -0.57 -0.64
CA LEU A 327 0.26 -1.92 -0.66
C LEU A 327 -0.06 -2.43 0.74
N ILE A 328 -1.18 -1.92 1.26
CA ILE A 328 -1.85 -2.31 2.50
C ILE A 328 -3.35 -2.54 2.23
N ARG A 329 -4.03 -3.30 3.11
CA ARG A 329 -5.41 -3.77 2.88
C ARG A 329 -5.56 -4.40 1.48
N CYS A 330 -4.58 -5.22 1.14
CA CYS A 330 -4.45 -5.85 -0.16
C CYS A 330 -4.15 -7.34 0.00
N ALA A 331 -4.28 -8.06 -1.10
CA ALA A 331 -3.99 -9.46 -1.21
C ALA A 331 -3.13 -9.73 -2.45
N PHE A 332 -2.22 -10.69 -2.34
CA PHE A 332 -1.61 -11.31 -3.51
C PHE A 332 -2.29 -12.66 -3.76
N PHE A 333 -2.90 -12.82 -4.93
CA PHE A 333 -3.59 -14.04 -5.34
C PHE A 333 -2.74 -14.82 -6.33
N THR A 334 -2.56 -16.10 -6.04
CA THR A 334 -2.03 -17.10 -6.98
C THR A 334 -3.18 -18.05 -7.39
N GLN A 335 -2.87 -19.14 -8.08
CA GLN A 335 -3.91 -20.04 -8.57
C GLN A 335 -4.69 -20.74 -7.44
N ASP A 336 -4.00 -21.13 -6.36
CA ASP A 336 -4.58 -21.93 -5.26
C ASP A 336 -4.41 -21.28 -3.88
N LYS A 337 -3.67 -20.17 -3.79
CA LYS A 337 -3.38 -19.46 -2.54
C LYS A 337 -3.51 -17.95 -2.65
N ALA A 338 -3.91 -17.33 -1.55
CA ALA A 338 -3.90 -15.89 -1.35
C ALA A 338 -3.09 -15.53 -0.11
N TYR A 339 -2.40 -14.40 -0.17
CA TYR A 339 -1.53 -13.92 0.91
C TYR A 339 -2.02 -12.59 1.43
N LEU A 340 -2.37 -12.54 2.72
CA LEU A 340 -2.93 -11.37 3.38
C LEU A 340 -1.97 -10.92 4.49
N ALA A 341 -1.33 -9.78 4.31
CA ALA A 341 -0.43 -9.22 5.30
C ALA A 341 -1.04 -8.02 6.03
N SER A 342 -0.67 -7.85 7.28
CA SER A 342 -0.98 -6.66 8.08
C SER A 342 0.03 -6.54 9.21
N GLY A 343 0.27 -5.30 9.62
CA GLY A 343 1.26 -4.93 10.63
C GLY A 343 0.79 -3.78 11.50
N ALA A 344 1.54 -3.56 12.58
CA ALA A 344 1.32 -2.53 13.58
C ALA A 344 2.64 -1.82 13.89
N GLY A 345 2.55 -0.52 14.17
CA GLY A 345 3.68 0.28 14.61
C GLY A 345 3.93 0.04 16.09
N ILE A 346 5.13 -0.43 16.43
CA ILE A 346 5.54 -0.72 17.80
C ILE A 346 6.33 0.47 18.32
N VAL A 347 5.81 1.05 19.41
CA VAL A 347 6.46 2.08 20.21
C VAL A 347 6.67 1.58 21.63
N LEU A 348 7.40 2.34 22.45
CA LEU A 348 7.76 1.91 23.80
C LEU A 348 6.54 1.60 24.68
N GLN A 349 5.46 2.36 24.51
CA GLN A 349 4.20 2.21 25.25
C GLN A 349 3.25 1.15 24.64
N SER A 350 3.63 0.49 23.55
CA SER A 350 2.80 -0.53 22.91
C SER A 350 2.53 -1.71 23.83
N GLU A 351 1.27 -2.14 23.89
CA GLU A 351 0.87 -3.38 24.55
C GLU A 351 0.74 -4.48 23.50
N SER A 352 1.63 -5.46 23.53
CA SER A 352 1.78 -6.48 22.48
C SER A 352 0.46 -7.18 22.11
N GLN A 353 -0.43 -7.40 23.09
CA GLN A 353 -1.77 -7.96 22.85
C GLN A 353 -2.68 -7.02 22.05
N LYS A 354 -2.64 -5.72 22.32
CA LYS A 354 -3.41 -4.71 21.58
C LYS A 354 -2.90 -4.58 20.14
N GLU A 355 -1.58 -4.60 19.95
CA GLU A 355 -0.96 -4.55 18.62
C GLU A 355 -1.34 -5.78 17.76
N TYR A 356 -1.37 -6.97 18.36
CA TYR A 356 -1.85 -8.16 17.65
C TYR A 356 -3.34 -8.07 17.30
N ALA A 357 -4.17 -7.55 18.22
CA ALA A 357 -5.59 -7.32 17.96
C ALA A 357 -5.80 -6.32 16.82
N GLU A 358 -4.95 -5.30 16.71
CA GLU A 358 -4.98 -4.34 15.61
C GLU A 358 -4.65 -5.00 14.27
N ILE A 359 -3.63 -5.85 14.20
CA ILE A 359 -3.29 -6.62 12.99
C ILE A 359 -4.47 -7.49 12.55
N CYS A 360 -5.13 -8.18 13.51
CA CYS A 360 -6.33 -8.97 13.24
C CYS A 360 -7.47 -8.09 12.69
N ALA A 361 -7.70 -6.92 13.29
CA ALA A 361 -8.73 -5.98 12.86
C ALA A 361 -8.47 -5.46 11.43
N LYS A 362 -7.22 -5.12 11.10
CA LYS A 362 -6.80 -4.69 9.75
C LYS A 362 -7.05 -5.77 8.68
N ARG A 363 -6.88 -7.06 9.02
CA ARG A 363 -7.17 -8.19 8.11
C ARG A 363 -8.63 -8.58 8.03
N LYS A 364 -9.45 -8.23 9.02
CA LYS A 364 -10.86 -8.65 9.10
C LYS A 364 -11.63 -8.35 7.82
N ALA A 365 -11.44 -7.15 7.25
CA ALA A 365 -12.00 -6.75 5.97
C ALA A 365 -11.71 -7.73 4.82
N LEU A 366 -10.46 -8.21 4.75
CA LEU A 366 -10.00 -9.13 3.72
C LEU A 366 -10.58 -10.53 3.92
N LEU A 367 -10.64 -11.00 5.17
CA LEU A 367 -11.23 -12.31 5.50
C LEU A 367 -12.74 -12.33 5.26
N VAL A 368 -13.47 -11.27 5.60
CA VAL A 368 -14.92 -11.17 5.37
C VAL A 368 -15.27 -11.24 3.87
N ALA A 369 -14.40 -10.74 2.98
CA ALA A 369 -14.60 -10.89 1.54
C ALA A 369 -14.58 -12.37 1.10
N PHE A 370 -13.70 -13.19 1.68
CA PHE A 370 -13.73 -14.66 1.48
C PHE A 370 -15.00 -15.30 2.05
N GLU A 371 -15.40 -14.91 3.26
CA GLU A 371 -16.61 -15.44 3.91
C GLU A 371 -17.89 -15.14 3.13
N ASN A 372 -18.03 -13.93 2.59
CA ASN A 372 -19.19 -13.53 1.79
C ASN A 372 -19.30 -14.39 0.53
N LEU A 373 -18.19 -14.61 -0.18
CA LEU A 373 -18.17 -15.43 -1.39
C LEU A 373 -18.45 -16.91 -1.11
N LYS A 374 -18.04 -17.42 0.06
CA LYS A 374 -18.37 -18.77 0.51
C LYS A 374 -19.87 -18.93 0.81
N LYS A 375 -20.49 -17.91 1.41
CA LYS A 375 -21.94 -17.88 1.70
C LYS A 375 -22.80 -17.78 0.43
N GLU A 376 -22.37 -17.04 -0.59
CA GLU A 376 -23.10 -16.95 -1.87
C GLU A 376 -23.21 -18.30 -2.62
N ASN A 377 -22.44 -19.31 -2.23
CA ASN A 377 -22.49 -20.66 -2.81
C ASN A 377 -23.30 -21.70 -2.02
N GLN A 378 -23.72 -21.36 -0.80
CA GLN A 378 -24.59 -22.20 0.02
C GLN A 378 -26.05 -21.78 -0.21
#